data_AF-A0A4Y9XTI5-F1
#
_entry.id   AF-A0A4Y9XTI5-F1
#
_cell.length_a   1.000
_cell.length_b   1.000
_cell.length_c   1.000
_cell.angle_alpha   90.00
_cell.angle_beta   90.00
_cell.angle_gamma   90.00
#
_symmetry.space_group_name_H-M   'P 1'
#
loop_
_entity.id
_entity.type
_entity.pdbx_description
1 polymer ?
#
loop_
_entity_poly.entity_id
_entity_poly.type
_entity_poly.pdbx_seq_one_letter_code
_entity_poly.pdbx_strand_id
1 'polypeptide(L)'
;MAESPSALPLLTHLKINVEFPWGETRYDALAGFIRSKKKLRCLDFGEASVYLTMLAPVLSAIESLSGLEVLGLDITVDAFGEAESAYLQRIIPKTVTALRLELGYTQPGMENALKPASPWIELVRHAVLLSNTREERIDLGRFSGQAFQGLPLRISPGTTNNIVRLYQLMSSLMPSRLSN
;
A
#
# COMPACT_ATOMS: atom_id res chain seq x y z
N MET A 1 -6.86 -26.44 -18.75
CA MET A 1 -7.62 -25.55 -19.65
C MET A 1 -7.36 -24.14 -19.17
N ALA A 2 -6.78 -23.27 -20.00
CA ALA A 2 -6.55 -21.88 -19.61
C ALA A 2 -7.87 -21.12 -19.70
N GLU A 3 -8.38 -20.66 -18.55
CA GLU A 3 -9.55 -19.76 -18.51
C GLU A 3 -9.24 -18.47 -19.27
N SER A 4 -10.20 -17.99 -20.07
CA SER A 4 -9.97 -16.86 -20.95
C SER A 4 -9.70 -15.59 -20.13
N PRO A 5 -8.58 -14.87 -20.35
CA PRO A 5 -8.27 -13.64 -19.62
C PRO A 5 -9.32 -12.55 -19.86
N SER A 6 -10.15 -12.65 -20.91
CA SER A 6 -11.27 -11.73 -21.18
C SER A 6 -12.53 -12.00 -20.34
N ALA A 7 -12.52 -12.98 -19.43
CA ALA A 7 -13.64 -13.19 -18.51
C ALA A 7 -13.92 -11.92 -17.70
N LEU A 8 -15.19 -11.56 -17.49
CA LEU A 8 -15.59 -10.37 -16.71
C LEU A 8 -15.15 -9.02 -17.33
N PRO A 9 -15.57 -8.66 -18.56
CA PRO A 9 -15.19 -7.40 -19.22
C PRO A 9 -15.73 -6.13 -18.51
N LEU A 10 -16.70 -6.30 -17.61
CA LEU A 10 -17.30 -5.22 -16.82
C LEU A 10 -16.77 -5.15 -15.38
N LEU A 11 -15.72 -5.93 -15.05
CA LEU A 11 -15.14 -5.91 -13.70
C LEU A 11 -14.56 -4.53 -13.38
N THR A 12 -15.09 -3.91 -12.33
CA THR A 12 -14.65 -2.60 -11.83
C THR A 12 -13.88 -2.70 -10.51
N HIS A 13 -14.10 -3.77 -9.74
CA HIS A 13 -13.49 -3.99 -8.43
C HIS A 13 -12.88 -5.38 -8.37
N LEU A 14 -11.61 -5.46 -8.01
CA LEU A 14 -10.89 -6.71 -7.81
C LEU A 14 -10.22 -6.66 -6.44
N LYS A 15 -10.61 -7.58 -5.56
CA LYS A 15 -9.94 -7.80 -4.29
C LYS A 15 -9.42 -9.23 -4.24
N ILE A 16 -8.13 -9.38 -3.99
CA ILE A 16 -7.44 -10.65 -3.88
C ILE A 16 -6.69 -10.64 -2.56
N ASN A 17 -6.97 -11.63 -1.71
CA ASN A 17 -6.20 -11.88 -0.51
C ASN A 17 -5.65 -13.30 -0.57
N VAL A 18 -4.35 -13.44 -0.43
CA VAL A 18 -3.61 -14.69 -0.59
C VAL A 18 -2.90 -15.02 0.71
N GLU A 19 -3.19 -16.22 1.23
CA GLU A 19 -2.57 -16.72 2.47
C GLU A 19 -1.18 -17.35 2.24
N PHE A 20 -0.87 -17.77 1.01
CA PHE A 20 0.34 -18.50 0.67
C PHE A 20 1.11 -17.87 -0.48
N PRO A 21 2.46 -17.87 -0.43
CA PRO A 21 3.31 -17.35 -1.49
C PRO A 21 2.93 -17.89 -2.87
N TRP A 22 2.70 -16.99 -3.81
CA TRP A 22 2.54 -17.34 -5.21
C TRP A 22 3.90 -17.59 -5.87
N GLY A 23 3.93 -18.59 -6.76
CA GLY A 23 5.05 -18.72 -7.70
C GLY A 23 4.97 -17.64 -8.78
N GLU A 24 6.12 -17.29 -9.36
CA GLU A 24 6.27 -16.24 -10.39
C GLU A 24 5.21 -16.30 -11.50
N THR A 25 4.93 -17.51 -12.00
CA THR A 25 3.93 -17.75 -13.05
C THR A 25 2.53 -17.23 -12.73
N ARG A 26 2.15 -17.18 -11.44
CA ARG A 26 0.83 -16.67 -11.02
C ARG A 26 0.79 -15.15 -11.03
N TYR A 27 1.89 -14.47 -10.71
CA TYR A 27 1.96 -13.01 -10.82
C TYR A 27 1.88 -12.57 -12.29
N ASP A 28 2.50 -13.31 -13.21
CA ASP A 28 2.36 -13.05 -14.64
C ASP A 28 0.93 -13.26 -15.13
N ALA A 29 0.29 -14.34 -14.69
CA ALA A 29 -1.12 -14.61 -15.00
C ALA A 29 -2.03 -13.50 -14.46
N LEU A 30 -1.82 -13.07 -13.20
CA LEU A 30 -2.55 -11.96 -12.60
C LEU A 30 -2.31 -10.65 -13.35
N ALA A 31 -1.06 -10.35 -13.72
CA ALA A 31 -0.72 -9.16 -14.49
C ALA A 31 -1.44 -9.17 -15.86
N GLY A 32 -1.46 -10.32 -16.55
CA GLY A 32 -2.21 -10.51 -17.79
C GLY A 32 -3.71 -10.27 -17.59
N PHE A 33 -4.28 -10.84 -16.53
CA PHE A 33 -5.68 -10.62 -16.15
C PHE A 33 -5.97 -9.14 -15.91
N ILE A 34 -5.17 -8.45 -15.09
CA ILE A 34 -5.33 -7.03 -14.76
C ILE A 34 -5.27 -6.16 -16.03
N ARG A 35 -4.28 -6.37 -16.90
CA ARG A 35 -4.14 -5.61 -18.17
C ARG A 35 -5.36 -5.72 -19.06
N SER A 36 -6.10 -6.83 -19.00
CA SER A 36 -7.33 -7.04 -19.76
C SER A 36 -8.53 -6.25 -19.20
N LYS A 37 -8.49 -5.77 -17.94
CA LYS A 37 -9.60 -5.09 -17.27
C LYS A 37 -9.54 -3.58 -17.46
N LYS A 38 -9.92 -3.11 -18.65
CA LYS A 38 -9.92 -1.67 -18.99
C LYS A 38 -10.89 -0.82 -18.15
N LYS A 39 -11.85 -1.45 -17.47
CA LYS A 39 -12.82 -0.79 -16.59
C LYS A 39 -12.50 -0.91 -15.10
N LEU A 40 -11.34 -1.47 -14.75
CA LEU A 40 -10.95 -1.65 -13.35
C LEU A 40 -10.69 -0.29 -12.70
N ARG A 41 -11.42 -0.02 -11.61
CA ARG A 41 -11.34 1.22 -10.82
C ARG A 41 -10.77 0.96 -9.42
N CYS A 42 -10.97 -0.24 -8.89
CA CYS A 42 -10.46 -0.63 -7.59
C CYS A 42 -9.68 -1.94 -7.71
N LEU A 43 -8.42 -1.92 -7.24
CA LEU A 43 -7.58 -3.09 -7.09
C LEU A 43 -7.04 -3.13 -5.67
N ASP A 44 -7.36 -4.19 -4.95
CA ASP A 44 -6.87 -4.46 -3.61
C ASP A 44 -6.19 -5.83 -3.62
N PHE A 45 -4.86 -5.85 -3.58
CA PHE A 45 -4.04 -7.05 -3.60
C PHE A 45 -3.29 -7.19 -2.27
N GLY A 46 -3.64 -8.22 -1.51
CA GLY A 46 -2.98 -8.58 -0.26
C GLY A 46 -2.36 -9.96 -0.36
N GLU A 47 -1.07 -10.06 -0.06
CA GLU A 47 -0.39 -11.33 0.11
C GLU A 47 0.61 -11.22 1.25
N ALA A 48 0.45 -12.10 2.23
CA ALA A 48 1.36 -12.14 3.36
C ALA A 48 2.76 -12.51 2.85
N SER A 49 3.76 -11.65 3.09
CA SER A 49 5.17 -11.90 2.78
C SER A 49 5.60 -11.70 1.31
N VAL A 50 4.84 -10.99 0.47
CA VAL A 50 5.27 -10.73 -0.92
C VAL A 50 6.30 -9.60 -1.01
N TYR A 51 7.42 -9.87 -1.68
CA TYR A 51 8.44 -8.86 -1.95
C TYR A 51 8.06 -7.96 -3.13
N LEU A 52 8.47 -6.70 -3.05
CA LEU A 52 8.23 -5.71 -4.12
C LEU A 52 8.73 -6.18 -5.50
N THR A 53 9.85 -6.90 -5.54
CA THR A 53 10.43 -7.46 -6.77
C THR A 53 9.57 -8.54 -7.39
N MET A 54 8.95 -9.40 -6.58
CA MET A 54 8.02 -10.44 -7.05
C MET A 54 6.73 -9.83 -7.61
N LEU A 55 6.31 -8.68 -7.08
CA LEU A 55 5.17 -7.92 -7.58
C LEU A 55 5.45 -7.14 -8.88
N ALA A 56 6.68 -7.12 -9.40
CA ALA A 56 7.02 -6.32 -10.58
C ALA A 56 6.07 -6.52 -11.79
N PRO A 57 5.65 -7.76 -12.15
CA PRO A 57 4.69 -7.96 -13.23
C PRO A 57 3.33 -7.29 -12.98
N VAL A 58 2.84 -7.37 -11.73
CA VAL A 58 1.56 -6.80 -11.29
C VAL A 58 1.64 -5.28 -11.25
N LEU A 59 2.74 -4.73 -10.72
CA LEU A 59 3.01 -3.29 -10.67
C LEU A 59 3.08 -2.68 -12.08
N SER A 60 3.74 -3.35 -13.02
CA SER A 60 3.72 -2.95 -14.44
C SER A 60 2.31 -2.98 -15.05
N ALA A 61 1.47 -3.95 -14.68
CA ALA A 61 0.08 -3.99 -15.13
C ALA A 61 -0.73 -2.82 -14.55
N ILE A 62 -0.53 -2.47 -13.28
CA ILE A 62 -1.17 -1.36 -12.58
C ILE A 62 -0.86 -0.02 -13.26
N GLU A 63 0.40 0.22 -13.63
CA GLU A 63 0.82 1.44 -14.34
C GLU A 63 0.00 1.69 -15.62
N SER A 64 -0.43 0.61 -16.30
CA SER A 64 -1.23 0.69 -17.53
C SER A 64 -2.72 0.96 -17.31
N LEU A 65 -3.20 1.00 -16.07
CA LEU A 65 -4.61 1.20 -15.72
C LEU A 65 -4.94 2.69 -15.55
N SER A 66 -5.19 3.39 -16.66
CA SER A 66 -5.53 4.82 -16.65
C SER A 66 -6.86 5.18 -15.96
N GLY A 67 -7.65 4.19 -15.54
CA GLY A 67 -8.92 4.37 -14.83
C GLY A 67 -8.91 3.90 -13.38
N LEU A 68 -7.74 3.50 -12.86
CA LEU A 68 -7.62 3.03 -11.48
C LEU A 68 -7.71 4.21 -10.50
N GLU A 69 -8.61 4.11 -9.53
CA GLU A 69 -8.90 5.13 -8.52
C GLU A 69 -8.52 4.68 -7.11
N VAL A 70 -8.68 3.39 -6.83
CA VAL A 70 -8.38 2.79 -5.52
C VAL A 70 -7.33 1.70 -5.70
N LEU A 71 -6.23 1.82 -4.95
CA LEU A 71 -5.15 0.83 -4.94
C LEU A 71 -4.86 0.39 -3.51
N GLY A 72 -4.94 -0.91 -3.24
CA GLY A 72 -4.47 -1.55 -2.02
C GLY A 72 -3.33 -2.52 -2.33
N LEU A 73 -2.21 -2.39 -1.63
CA LEU A 73 -1.07 -3.30 -1.73
C LEU A 73 -0.56 -3.67 -0.35
N ASP A 74 -0.36 -4.97 -0.12
CA ASP A 74 0.38 -5.46 1.03
C ASP A 74 1.77 -5.90 0.53
N ILE A 75 2.81 -5.25 1.04
CA ILE A 75 4.20 -5.39 0.55
C ILE A 75 5.09 -5.69 1.74
N THR A 76 5.87 -6.76 1.62
CA THR A 76 6.94 -7.08 2.54
C THR A 76 8.26 -6.55 1.99
N VAL A 77 9.01 -5.89 2.85
CA VAL A 77 10.27 -5.24 2.50
C VAL A 77 11.32 -5.56 3.55
N ASP A 78 12.47 -6.02 3.10
CA ASP A 78 13.63 -6.20 3.99
C ASP A 78 14.14 -4.81 4.44
N ALA A 79 14.15 -3.86 3.51
CA ALA A 79 14.38 -2.44 3.78
C ALA A 79 13.50 -1.60 2.83
N PHE A 80 12.76 -0.63 3.37
CA PHE A 80 12.02 0.35 2.57
C PHE A 80 12.85 1.62 2.43
N GLY A 81 13.63 1.73 1.36
CA GLY A 81 14.52 2.83 1.08
C GLY A 81 13.93 3.88 0.14
N GLU A 82 14.77 4.86 -0.20
CA GLU A 82 14.43 5.89 -1.19
C GLU A 82 14.16 5.30 -2.56
N ALA A 83 14.88 4.24 -2.94
CA ALA A 83 14.72 3.57 -4.23
C ALA A 83 13.33 2.92 -4.37
N GLU A 84 12.89 2.17 -3.36
CA GLU A 84 11.58 1.53 -3.34
C GLU A 84 10.45 2.56 -3.30
N SER A 85 10.63 3.64 -2.52
CA SER A 85 9.69 4.75 -2.46
C SER A 85 9.55 5.44 -3.82
N ALA A 86 10.66 5.85 -4.44
CA ALA A 86 10.67 6.48 -5.76
C ALA A 86 10.08 5.57 -6.85
N TYR A 87 10.35 4.26 -6.76
CA TYR A 87 9.79 3.27 -7.66
C TYR A 87 8.25 3.20 -7.55
N LEU A 88 7.72 3.12 -6.33
CA LEU A 88 6.27 3.11 -6.10
C LEU A 88 5.62 4.44 -6.53
N GLN A 89 6.24 5.59 -6.23
CA GLN A 89 5.74 6.90 -6.67
C GLN A 89 5.62 6.99 -8.20
N ARG A 90 6.57 6.39 -8.93
CA ARG A 90 6.56 6.38 -10.40
C ARG A 90 5.48 5.47 -10.96
N ILE A 91 5.27 4.30 -10.35
CA ILE A 91 4.37 3.27 -10.87
C ILE A 91 2.91 3.55 -10.54
N ILE A 92 2.61 4.10 -9.36
CA ILE A 92 1.23 4.34 -8.94
C ILE A 92 0.61 5.36 -9.92
N PRO A 93 -0.48 5.00 -10.62
CA PRO A 93 -1.13 5.91 -11.55
C PRO A 93 -1.59 7.18 -10.85
N LYS A 94 -1.43 8.34 -11.51
CA LYS A 94 -1.89 9.63 -10.98
C LYS A 94 -3.41 9.71 -10.76
N THR A 95 -4.17 8.78 -11.33
CA THR A 95 -5.62 8.67 -11.16
C THR A 95 -6.01 8.03 -9.84
N VAL A 96 -5.08 7.40 -9.12
CA VAL A 96 -5.34 6.82 -7.80
C VAL A 96 -5.58 7.93 -6.80
N THR A 97 -6.80 7.97 -6.25
CA THR A 97 -7.23 8.92 -5.22
C THR A 97 -7.24 8.30 -3.82
N ALA A 98 -7.30 6.97 -3.73
CA ALA A 98 -7.23 6.24 -2.47
C ALA A 98 -6.16 5.14 -2.53
N LEU A 99 -5.24 5.16 -1.57
CA LEU A 99 -4.11 4.25 -1.48
C LEU A 99 -4.08 3.57 -0.11
N ARG A 100 -4.16 2.24 -0.06
CA ARG A 100 -3.80 1.42 1.10
C ARG A 100 -2.43 0.79 0.85
N LEU A 101 -1.48 1.03 1.75
CA LEU A 101 -0.22 0.31 1.79
C LEU A 101 -0.09 -0.36 3.15
N GLU A 102 0.11 -1.67 3.15
CA GLU A 102 0.54 -2.42 4.33
C GLU A 102 2.00 -2.83 4.14
N LEU A 103 2.88 -2.36 5.03
CA LEU A 103 4.31 -2.64 4.97
C LEU A 103 4.69 -3.66 6.04
N GLY A 104 5.05 -4.86 5.60
CA GLY A 104 5.63 -5.91 6.45
C GLY A 104 7.16 -5.79 6.49
N TYR A 105 7.75 -5.89 7.68
CA TYR A 105 9.20 -5.83 7.87
C TYR A 105 9.71 -7.17 8.41
N THR A 106 10.71 -7.75 7.74
CA THR A 106 11.28 -9.06 8.09
C THR A 106 12.42 -8.97 9.10
N GLN A 107 13.08 -7.81 9.25
CA GLN A 107 14.27 -7.67 10.09
C GLN A 107 14.07 -6.84 11.37
N PRO A 108 14.62 -7.30 12.51
CA PRO A 108 14.73 -6.51 13.73
C PRO A 108 15.77 -5.40 13.56
N GLY A 109 15.33 -4.24 13.06
CA GLY A 109 16.17 -3.03 12.87
C GLY A 109 15.35 -1.77 12.58
N MET A 110 14.05 -1.79 12.90
CA MET A 110 13.06 -0.77 12.52
C MET A 110 13.25 0.61 13.16
N GLU A 111 14.23 0.79 14.04
CA GLU A 111 14.53 2.07 14.68
C GLU A 111 14.82 3.19 13.67
N ASN A 112 15.31 2.85 12.47
CA ASN A 112 15.53 3.80 11.38
C ASN A 112 14.28 4.04 10.51
N ALA A 113 13.38 3.05 10.40
CA ALA A 113 12.15 3.17 9.62
C ALA A 113 11.17 4.17 10.24
N LEU A 114 11.22 4.39 11.55
CA LEU A 114 10.30 5.32 12.25
C LEU A 114 10.81 6.78 12.28
N LYS A 115 11.96 7.08 11.67
CA LYS A 115 12.48 8.45 11.63
C LYS A 115 11.58 9.34 10.75
N PRO A 116 11.35 10.62 11.11
CA PRO A 116 10.52 11.54 10.32
C PRO A 116 10.97 11.74 8.87
N ALA A 117 12.25 11.49 8.58
CA ALA A 117 12.82 11.52 7.23
C ALA A 117 12.77 10.16 6.52
N SER A 118 11.96 9.21 7.00
CA SER A 118 11.87 7.89 6.39
C SER A 118 11.18 7.96 5.03
N PRO A 119 11.69 7.27 3.99
CA PRO A 119 11.14 7.32 2.63
C PRO A 119 9.66 6.94 2.50
N TRP A 120 9.10 6.13 3.42
CA TRP A 120 7.67 5.80 3.40
C TRP A 120 6.79 6.97 3.86
N ILE A 121 7.30 7.86 4.72
CA ILE A 121 6.57 9.07 5.13
C ILE A 121 6.40 9.98 3.92
N GLU A 122 7.44 10.13 3.11
CA GLU A 122 7.35 10.90 1.86
C GLU A 122 6.40 10.27 0.85
N LEU A 123 6.35 8.93 0.77
CA LEU A 123 5.34 8.24 -0.04
C LEU A 123 3.92 8.53 0.44
N VAL A 124 3.68 8.47 1.76
CA VAL A 124 2.37 8.80 2.35
C VAL A 124 2.03 10.27 2.11
N ARG A 125 2.97 11.20 2.34
CA ARG A 125 2.76 12.63 2.04
C ARG A 125 2.38 12.84 0.58
N HIS A 126 3.08 12.19 -0.34
CA HIS A 126 2.78 12.29 -1.77
C HIS A 126 1.38 11.75 -2.08
N ALA A 127 1.00 10.60 -1.52
CA ALA A 127 -0.35 10.05 -1.68
C ALA A 127 -1.44 10.97 -1.09
N VAL A 128 -1.20 11.55 0.09
CA VAL A 128 -2.10 12.52 0.73
C VAL A 128 -2.25 13.79 -0.13
N LEU A 129 -1.16 14.28 -0.69
CA LEU A 129 -1.19 15.46 -1.55
C LEU A 129 -1.99 15.20 -2.84
N LEU A 130 -1.91 13.99 -3.38
CA LEU A 130 -2.74 13.57 -4.52
C LEU A 130 -4.23 13.49 -4.13
N SER A 131 -4.56 13.00 -2.93
CA SER A 131 -5.95 12.85 -2.47
C SER A 131 -6.59 14.18 -2.04
N ASN A 132 -5.82 15.18 -1.60
CA ASN A 132 -6.30 16.50 -1.15
C ASN A 132 -6.98 17.37 -2.24
N THR A 133 -7.30 16.80 -3.41
CA THR A 133 -8.20 17.41 -4.39
C THR A 133 -9.69 17.14 -4.09
N ARG A 134 -10.04 16.22 -3.19
CA ARG A 134 -11.39 16.02 -2.61
C ARG A 134 -11.30 15.43 -1.20
N GLU A 135 -12.17 15.85 -0.27
CA GLU A 135 -12.25 15.35 1.11
C GLU A 135 -12.46 13.83 1.16
N GLU A 136 -11.41 13.01 1.33
CA GLU A 136 -11.56 11.58 1.64
C GLU A 136 -10.51 11.03 2.60
N ARG A 137 -10.92 9.99 3.35
CA ARG A 137 -10.19 9.31 4.42
C ARG A 137 -9.05 8.46 3.86
N ILE A 138 -7.84 8.69 4.36
CA ILE A 138 -6.69 7.82 4.12
C ILE A 138 -6.63 6.81 5.25
N ASP A 139 -6.91 5.55 4.96
CA ASP A 139 -6.78 4.46 5.91
C ASP A 139 -5.32 3.97 5.88
N LEU A 140 -4.53 4.48 6.81
CA LEU A 140 -3.12 4.14 6.93
C LEU A 140 -3.04 2.79 7.63
N GLY A 141 -2.45 1.80 6.95
CA GLY A 141 -2.52 0.39 7.29
C GLY A 141 -2.19 0.01 8.75
N ARG A 142 -2.53 -1.23 9.10
CA ARG A 142 -2.19 -1.81 10.41
C ARG A 142 -0.73 -2.22 10.42
N PHE A 143 0.09 -1.64 11.29
CA PHE A 143 1.42 -2.18 11.55
C PHE A 143 1.30 -3.32 12.56
N SER A 144 1.82 -4.50 12.23
CA SER A 144 1.99 -5.59 13.19
C SER A 144 3.50 -5.83 13.42
N GLY A 145 3.93 -5.66 14.67
CA GLY A 145 5.30 -5.90 15.09
C GLY A 145 5.36 -6.01 16.61
N GLN A 146 5.87 -7.12 17.13
CA GLN A 146 5.91 -7.43 18.57
C GLN A 146 6.98 -6.65 19.37
N ALA A 147 7.69 -5.71 18.74
CA ALA A 147 8.93 -5.16 19.30
C ALA A 147 8.77 -3.89 20.17
N PHE A 148 7.70 -3.71 20.98
CA PHE A 148 7.65 -2.57 21.93
C PHE A 148 6.77 -2.85 23.16
N GLN A 149 7.36 -3.38 24.25
CA GLN A 149 6.85 -3.21 25.61
C GLN A 149 7.79 -2.27 26.36
N GLY A 150 7.35 -1.04 26.70
CA GLY A 150 8.20 -0.17 27.53
C GLY A 150 7.96 1.35 27.53
N LEU A 151 6.76 1.86 27.24
CA LEU A 151 6.40 3.26 27.55
C LEU A 151 5.02 3.32 28.22
N PRO A 152 4.80 4.20 29.21
CA PRO A 152 3.62 4.15 30.05
C PRO A 152 2.44 4.75 29.30
N LEU A 153 1.62 3.90 28.70
CA LEU A 153 0.21 4.18 28.44
C LEU A 153 -0.51 2.83 28.38
N ARG A 154 -1.44 2.65 29.31
CA ARG A 154 -2.10 1.39 29.62
C ARG A 154 -3.29 1.20 28.69
N ILE A 155 -3.17 0.33 27.67
CA ILE A 155 -4.31 -0.26 26.95
C ILE A 155 -3.98 -1.72 26.62
N SER A 156 -4.94 -2.61 26.85
CA SER A 156 -4.92 -4.05 26.57
C SER A 156 -6.31 -4.46 26.04
N PRO A 157 -6.50 -5.56 25.29
CA PRO A 157 -5.67 -6.17 24.25
C PRO A 157 -6.42 -6.26 22.90
N GLY A 158 -5.73 -5.95 21.79
CA GLY A 158 -6.29 -6.12 20.43
C GLY A 158 -5.73 -5.13 19.40
N THR A 159 -4.42 -5.19 19.16
CA THR A 159 -3.71 -4.66 17.96
C THR A 159 -4.14 -3.27 17.46
N THR A 160 -3.99 -2.23 18.29
CA THR A 160 -4.30 -0.82 17.91
C THR A 160 -3.16 0.17 18.13
N ASN A 161 -1.98 -0.29 18.58
CA ASN A 161 -0.92 0.61 19.05
C ASN A 161 -0.21 1.44 17.97
N ASN A 162 -0.27 1.03 16.70
CA ASN A 162 0.48 1.70 15.65
C ASN A 162 -0.33 2.74 14.86
N ILE A 163 -1.66 2.60 14.81
CA ILE A 163 -2.56 3.57 14.16
C ILE A 163 -2.54 4.90 14.93
N VAL A 164 -2.56 4.84 16.27
CA VAL A 164 -2.54 6.05 17.12
C VAL A 164 -1.24 6.85 16.92
N ARG A 165 -0.10 6.17 16.75
CA ARG A 165 1.19 6.82 16.51
C ARG A 165 1.28 7.48 15.14
N LEU A 166 0.72 6.89 14.09
CA LEU A 166 0.67 7.51 12.76
C LEU A 166 -0.21 8.76 12.74
N TYR A 167 -1.37 8.71 13.39
CA TYR A 167 -2.27 9.86 13.49
C TYR A 167 -1.62 11.03 14.24
N GLN A 168 -0.90 10.77 15.33
CA GLN A 168 -0.16 11.80 16.07
C GLN A 168 1.00 12.37 15.26
N LEU A 169 1.75 11.51 14.57
CA LEU A 169 2.84 11.94 13.69
C LEU A 169 2.30 12.80 12.54
N MET A 170 1.24 12.39 11.87
CA MET A 170 0.64 13.17 10.78
C MET A 170 0.02 14.48 11.26
N SER A 171 -0.61 14.50 12.44
CA SER A 171 -1.13 15.73 13.05
C SER A 171 0.00 16.71 13.41
N SER A 172 1.19 16.22 13.73
CA SER A 172 2.37 17.06 13.99
C SER A 172 3.09 17.54 12.72
N LEU A 173 2.90 16.85 11.59
CA LEU A 173 3.57 17.10 10.32
C LEU A 173 2.72 17.87 9.30
N MET A 174 1.43 18.09 9.59
CA MET A 174 0.56 18.96 8.82
C MET A 174 0.42 20.31 9.56
N PRO A 175 0.85 21.43 8.96
CA PRO A 175 0.59 22.74 9.55
C PRO A 175 -0.91 22.95 9.63
N SER A 176 -1.42 23.23 10.83
CA SER A 176 -2.82 23.49 11.13
C SER A 176 -3.33 24.66 10.27
N ARG A 177 -3.94 24.34 9.12
CA ARG A 177 -4.72 25.28 8.31
C ARG A 177 -6.17 25.29 8.81
N LEU A 178 -6.36 25.70 10.06
CA LEU A 178 -7.67 26.02 10.62
C LEU A 178 -7.56 27.34 11.39
N SER A 179 -7.39 28.40 10.61
CA SER A 179 -7.69 29.77 11.05
C SER A 179 -7.95 30.62 9.81
N ASN A 180 -9.22 30.62 9.39
CA ASN A 180 -9.92 31.75 8.78
C ASN A 180 -11.42 31.51 8.96
#